data_AF-R5ITU8-F1
#
_entry.id   AF-R5ITU8-F1
#
_cell.length_a   1.000
_cell.length_b   1.000
_cell.length_c   1.000
_cell.angle_alpha   90.00
_cell.angle_beta   90.00
_cell.angle_gamma   90.00
#
_symmetry.space_group_name_H-M   'P 1'
#
loop_
_entity.id
_entity.type
_entity.pdbx_description
1 polymer ?
#
loop_
_entity_poly.entity_id
_entity_poly.type
_entity_poly.pdbx_seq_one_letter_code
_entity_poly.pdbx_strand_id
1 'polypeptide(L)'
;MLEYMIGTTRRNGKSLRYLRIKSDAEIGLTGDLVTFTQTQEDKVSVYEVIVGDLLREESGDGLFYRWYEVESVLVETDHTPQLAAEVEDMAPATVAASIAFVTMAEAGQIDDATAAENASQFAEWAYPVAYKTGAIRRHEGRLYRCVQDHTSQENWTPDAAASLWAEIADPSEEWPKWAQPIGAHDAYSAGAKVSHSEKKWTSDLDNNVWEPGVYGWTEVKDLDVMTVAELKEYASENGIALTGLTLKADILAAIKTAEGVTA
;
A
#
# COMPACT_ATOMS: atom_id res chain seq x y z
N MET A 1 -28.69 -8.75 -30.35
CA MET A 1 -28.27 -9.54 -29.17
C MET A 1 -27.96 -10.93 -29.65
N LEU A 2 -26.78 -11.45 -29.33
CA LEU A 2 -26.36 -12.79 -29.72
C LEU A 2 -27.26 -13.83 -29.03
N GLU A 3 -27.97 -14.65 -29.79
CA GLU A 3 -28.82 -15.70 -29.22
C GLU A 3 -28.26 -17.08 -29.56
N TYR A 4 -27.69 -17.73 -28.54
CA TYR A 4 -27.19 -19.09 -28.63
C TYR A 4 -27.54 -19.89 -27.37
N MET A 5 -27.42 -21.21 -27.45
CA MET A 5 -27.52 -22.10 -26.30
C MET A 5 -26.62 -23.31 -26.50
N ILE A 6 -25.71 -23.55 -25.56
CA ILE A 6 -24.98 -24.83 -25.47
C ILE A 6 -25.71 -25.69 -24.45
N GLY A 7 -26.28 -26.79 -24.91
CA GLY A 7 -27.12 -27.66 -24.08
C GLY A 7 -26.72 -29.13 -24.19
N THR A 8 -27.47 -29.98 -23.49
CA THR A 8 -27.42 -31.43 -23.66
C THR A 8 -28.77 -31.94 -24.16
N THR A 9 -28.75 -32.94 -25.03
CA THR A 9 -29.95 -33.63 -25.51
C THR A 9 -29.69 -35.13 -25.58
N ARG A 10 -30.75 -35.93 -25.80
CA ARG A 10 -30.66 -37.38 -25.96
C ARG A 10 -31.07 -37.78 -27.36
N ARG A 11 -30.22 -38.54 -28.06
CA ARG A 11 -30.52 -39.14 -29.36
C ARG A 11 -30.15 -40.62 -29.31
N ASN A 12 -31.06 -41.50 -29.68
CA ASN A 12 -30.87 -42.96 -29.66
C ASN A 12 -30.34 -43.50 -28.31
N GLY A 13 -30.79 -42.92 -27.18
CA GLY A 13 -30.38 -43.32 -25.83
C GLY A 13 -29.01 -42.80 -25.37
N LYS A 14 -28.26 -42.06 -26.21
CA LYS A 14 -26.99 -41.42 -25.85
C LYS A 14 -27.18 -39.93 -25.57
N SER A 15 -26.50 -39.43 -24.54
CA SER A 15 -26.41 -37.98 -24.27
C SER A 15 -25.42 -37.35 -25.24
N LEU A 16 -25.82 -36.28 -25.91
CA LEU A 16 -24.95 -35.47 -26.78
C LEU A 16 -25.07 -33.99 -26.41
N ARG A 17 -23.99 -33.24 -26.62
CA ARG A 17 -24.00 -31.78 -26.47
C ARG A 17 -24.39 -31.14 -27.80
N TYR A 18 -25.15 -30.07 -27.75
CA TYR A 18 -25.52 -29.32 -28.94
C TYR A 18 -25.29 -27.83 -28.76
N LEU A 19 -25.02 -27.14 -29.87
CA LEU A 19 -25.00 -25.69 -29.97
C LEU A 19 -26.20 -25.29 -30.81
N ARG A 20 -27.14 -24.57 -30.21
CA ARG A 20 -28.22 -23.89 -30.92
C ARG A 20 -27.78 -22.47 -31.21
N ILE A 21 -27.82 -22.06 -32.48
CA ILE A 21 -27.61 -20.68 -32.90
C ILE A 21 -28.83 -20.17 -33.67
N LYS A 22 -29.17 -18.91 -33.48
CA LYS A 22 -30.12 -18.21 -34.34
C LYS A 22 -29.39 -17.84 -35.65
N SER A 23 -29.92 -18.20 -36.82
CA SER A 23 -29.16 -18.16 -38.08
C SER A 23 -28.87 -16.77 -38.63
N ASP A 24 -29.53 -15.73 -38.12
CA ASP A 24 -29.27 -14.32 -38.42
C ASP A 24 -28.26 -13.69 -37.45
N ALA A 25 -27.75 -14.46 -36.48
CA ALA A 25 -26.75 -13.97 -35.54
C ALA A 25 -25.39 -13.78 -36.24
N GLU A 26 -24.56 -12.88 -35.71
CA GLU A 26 -23.19 -12.59 -36.16
C GLU A 26 -22.20 -13.78 -35.99
N ILE A 27 -22.73 -14.97 -35.69
CA ILE A 27 -21.98 -16.19 -35.47
C ILE A 27 -21.65 -16.81 -36.84
N GLY A 28 -20.42 -16.59 -37.31
CA GLY A 28 -19.91 -17.24 -38.52
C GLY A 28 -19.53 -18.70 -38.25
N LEU A 29 -20.04 -19.61 -39.07
CA LEU A 29 -19.52 -20.97 -39.18
C LEU A 29 -18.42 -20.98 -40.27
N THR A 30 -17.17 -21.25 -39.88
CA THR A 30 -16.05 -21.38 -40.81
C THR A 30 -15.55 -22.81 -40.78
N GLY A 31 -16.01 -23.63 -41.73
CA GLY A 31 -15.84 -25.09 -41.65
C GLY A 31 -16.59 -25.64 -40.45
N ASP A 32 -15.88 -26.30 -39.54
CA ASP A 32 -16.45 -26.90 -38.32
C ASP A 32 -16.26 -26.01 -37.08
N LEU A 33 -15.68 -24.81 -37.23
CA LEU A 33 -15.44 -23.89 -36.13
C LEU A 33 -16.48 -22.78 -36.09
N VAL A 34 -17.02 -22.57 -34.89
CA VAL A 34 -17.91 -21.47 -34.54
C VAL A 34 -17.24 -20.61 -33.47
N THR A 35 -17.01 -19.34 -33.76
CA THR A 35 -16.43 -18.38 -32.80
C THR A 35 -17.40 -17.22 -32.56
N PHE A 36 -17.60 -16.85 -31.29
CA PHE A 36 -18.38 -15.68 -30.94
C PHE A 36 -17.98 -15.11 -29.57
N THR A 37 -18.26 -13.82 -29.38
CA THR A 37 -18.00 -13.11 -28.13
C THR A 37 -19.33 -12.79 -27.43
N GLN A 38 -19.39 -13.08 -26.14
CA GLN A 38 -20.49 -12.69 -25.26
C GLN A 38 -19.99 -11.63 -24.27
N THR A 39 -20.50 -10.41 -24.41
CA THR A 39 -20.28 -9.35 -23.43
C THR A 39 -21.42 -9.38 -22.41
N GLN A 40 -21.04 -9.53 -21.14
CA GLN A 40 -21.90 -9.35 -19.97
C GLN A 40 -21.45 -8.09 -19.22
N GLU A 41 -22.21 -7.68 -18.20
CA GLU A 41 -21.88 -6.50 -17.39
C GLU A 41 -20.52 -6.62 -16.69
N ASP A 42 -20.18 -7.82 -16.22
CA ASP A 42 -18.99 -8.12 -15.41
C ASP A 42 -17.83 -8.75 -16.21
N LYS A 43 -18.09 -9.28 -17.40
CA LYS A 43 -17.08 -10.06 -18.14
C LYS A 43 -17.33 -10.11 -19.64
N VAL A 44 -16.26 -10.45 -20.35
CA VAL A 44 -16.31 -10.77 -21.78
C VAL A 44 -15.85 -12.21 -21.96
N SER A 45 -16.71 -13.06 -22.52
CA SER A 45 -16.37 -14.44 -22.83
C SER A 45 -16.21 -14.63 -24.33
N VAL A 46 -15.09 -15.19 -24.77
CA VAL A 46 -14.86 -15.63 -26.15
C VAL A 46 -15.07 -17.14 -26.19
N TYR A 47 -16.00 -17.57 -27.04
CA TYR A 47 -16.32 -18.96 -27.26
C TYR A 47 -15.73 -19.42 -28.58
N GLU A 48 -15.01 -20.55 -28.55
CA GLU A 48 -14.60 -21.31 -29.72
C GLU A 48 -15.21 -22.70 -29.62
N VAL A 49 -16.11 -23.03 -30.54
CA VAL A 49 -16.89 -24.26 -30.53
C VAL A 49 -16.60 -25.03 -31.80
N ILE A 50 -16.08 -26.25 -31.67
CA ILE A 50 -16.01 -27.19 -32.80
C ILE A 50 -17.35 -27.92 -32.87
N VAL A 51 -18.05 -27.74 -33.99
CA VAL A 51 -19.36 -28.33 -34.25
C VAL A 51 -19.24 -29.51 -35.22
N GLY A 52 -20.06 -30.53 -34.98
CA GLY A 52 -20.23 -31.66 -35.88
C GLY A 52 -21.51 -31.54 -36.71
N ASP A 53 -22.24 -32.64 -36.84
CA ASP A 53 -23.44 -32.73 -37.68
C ASP A 53 -24.53 -31.70 -37.31
N LEU A 54 -25.19 -31.17 -38.33
CA LEU A 54 -26.45 -30.45 -38.17
C LEU A 54 -27.55 -31.42 -37.72
N LEU A 55 -28.08 -31.20 -36.53
CA LEU A 55 -29.05 -32.06 -35.87
C LEU A 55 -30.49 -31.71 -36.26
N ARG A 56 -30.80 -30.41 -36.34
CA ARG A 56 -32.15 -29.89 -36.61
C ARG A 56 -32.10 -28.45 -37.09
N GLU A 57 -33.12 -28.07 -37.85
CA GLU A 57 -33.45 -26.68 -38.18
C GLU A 57 -34.90 -26.41 -37.81
N GLU A 58 -35.19 -25.18 -37.40
CA GLU A 58 -36.53 -24.74 -37.05
C GLU A 58 -36.73 -23.30 -37.51
N SER A 59 -37.90 -23.04 -38.09
CA SER A 59 -38.30 -21.70 -38.52
C SER A 59 -39.72 -21.40 -38.05
N GLY A 60 -39.91 -20.23 -37.47
CA GLY A 60 -41.19 -19.77 -36.92
C GLY A 60 -41.13 -18.28 -36.59
N ASP A 61 -42.20 -17.54 -36.88
CA ASP A 61 -42.32 -16.09 -36.62
C ASP A 61 -41.16 -15.23 -37.15
N GLY A 62 -40.60 -15.61 -38.30
CA GLY A 62 -39.48 -14.89 -38.93
C GLY A 62 -38.11 -15.12 -38.28
N LEU A 63 -38.03 -16.01 -37.28
CA LEU A 63 -36.79 -16.47 -36.67
C LEU A 63 -36.41 -17.84 -37.23
N PHE A 64 -35.11 -18.10 -37.33
CA PHE A 64 -34.59 -19.37 -37.79
C PHE A 64 -33.45 -19.81 -36.87
N TYR A 65 -33.46 -21.08 -36.50
CA TYR A 65 -32.51 -21.67 -35.56
C TYR A 65 -31.87 -22.92 -36.17
N ARG A 66 -30.59 -23.14 -35.87
CA ARG A 66 -29.84 -24.34 -36.23
C ARG A 66 -29.25 -24.97 -34.98
N TRP A 67 -29.30 -26.29 -34.90
CA TRP A 67 -28.72 -27.09 -33.83
C TRP A 67 -27.61 -27.93 -34.40
N TYR A 68 -26.38 -27.74 -33.94
CA TYR A 68 -25.24 -28.56 -34.31
C TYR A 68 -24.82 -29.44 -33.14
N GLU A 69 -24.30 -30.62 -33.42
CA GLU A 69 -23.55 -31.39 -32.43
C GLU A 69 -22.31 -30.59 -31.99
N VAL A 70 -21.96 -30.67 -30.71
CA VAL A 70 -20.76 -30.02 -30.17
C VAL A 70 -19.72 -31.08 -29.87
N GLU A 71 -18.62 -31.03 -30.61
CA GLU A 71 -17.47 -31.90 -30.41
C GLU A 71 -16.56 -31.36 -29.31
N SER A 72 -16.28 -30.05 -29.34
CA SER A 72 -15.48 -29.39 -28.30
C SER A 72 -15.89 -27.93 -28.10
N VAL A 73 -15.62 -27.41 -26.91
CA VAL A 73 -15.85 -26.00 -26.55
C VAL A 73 -14.67 -25.52 -25.74
N LEU A 74 -14.04 -24.44 -26.19
CA LEU A 74 -13.14 -23.62 -25.40
C LEU A 74 -13.86 -22.31 -25.06
N VAL A 75 -13.74 -21.85 -23.82
CA VAL A 75 -14.26 -20.56 -23.38
C VAL A 75 -13.16 -19.83 -22.65
N GLU A 76 -12.74 -18.70 -23.19
CA GLU A 76 -11.87 -17.75 -22.51
C GLU A 76 -12.74 -16.65 -21.93
N THR A 77 -12.53 -16.28 -20.66
CA THR A 77 -13.32 -15.24 -19.99
C THR A 77 -12.39 -14.19 -19.43
N ASP A 78 -12.57 -12.96 -19.90
CA ASP A 78 -11.91 -11.76 -19.41
C ASP A 78 -12.76 -11.12 -18.30
N HIS A 79 -12.24 -11.12 -17.08
CA HIS A 79 -12.82 -10.51 -15.88
C HIS A 79 -12.28 -9.09 -15.61
N THR A 80 -11.42 -8.55 -16.48
CA THR A 80 -10.90 -7.18 -16.36
C THR A 80 -12.01 -6.12 -16.21
N PRO A 81 -13.17 -6.22 -16.91
CA PRO A 81 -14.27 -5.26 -16.73
C PRO A 81 -14.80 -5.20 -15.29
N GLN A 82 -15.02 -6.35 -14.65
CA GLN A 82 -15.46 -6.41 -13.25
C GLN A 82 -14.44 -5.80 -12.29
N LEU A 83 -13.16 -6.14 -12.47
CA LEU A 83 -12.09 -5.59 -11.63
C LEU A 83 -11.96 -4.07 -11.80
N ALA A 84 -12.11 -3.57 -13.02
CA ALA A 84 -12.09 -2.13 -13.29
C ALA A 84 -13.27 -1.40 -12.64
N ALA A 85 -14.48 -1.97 -12.72
CA ALA A 85 -15.66 -1.41 -12.07
C ALA A 85 -15.53 -1.40 -10.54
N GLU A 86 -15.00 -2.46 -9.93
CA GLU A 86 -14.77 -2.52 -8.48
C GLU A 86 -13.74 -1.47 -8.02
N VAL A 87 -12.66 -1.26 -8.79
CA VAL A 87 -11.69 -0.20 -8.53
C VAL A 87 -12.32 1.19 -8.66
N GLU A 88 -13.18 1.40 -9.65
CA GLU A 88 -13.90 2.67 -9.85
C GLU A 88 -14.86 2.95 -8.68
N ASP A 89 -15.61 1.95 -8.23
CA ASP A 89 -16.52 2.06 -7.09
C ASP A 89 -15.80 2.32 -5.76
N MET A 90 -14.57 1.80 -5.59
CA MET A 90 -13.74 2.06 -4.41
C MET A 90 -13.07 3.45 -4.42
N ALA A 91 -12.94 4.08 -5.58
CA ALA A 91 -12.19 5.33 -5.71
C ALA A 91 -12.75 6.49 -4.86
N PRO A 92 -14.07 6.76 -4.82
CA PRO A 92 -14.64 7.85 -4.02
C PRO A 92 -14.38 7.68 -2.52
N ALA A 93 -14.51 6.46 -1.99
CA ALA A 93 -14.27 6.17 -0.58
C ALA A 93 -12.80 6.38 -0.21
N THR A 94 -11.88 5.94 -1.09
CA THR A 94 -10.44 6.13 -0.92
C THR A 94 -10.06 7.61 -0.91
N VAL A 95 -10.62 8.40 -1.84
CA VAL A 95 -10.41 9.85 -1.89
C VAL A 95 -10.94 10.53 -0.63
N ALA A 96 -12.15 10.18 -0.18
CA ALA A 96 -12.74 10.75 1.03
C ALA A 96 -11.91 10.43 2.28
N ALA A 97 -11.41 9.20 2.40
CA ALA A 97 -10.53 8.78 3.49
C ALA A 97 -9.22 9.58 3.52
N SER A 98 -8.60 9.80 2.34
CA SER A 98 -7.38 10.58 2.25
C SER A 98 -7.59 12.05 2.62
N ILE A 99 -8.69 12.68 2.16
CA ILE A 99 -9.06 14.05 2.54
C ILE A 99 -9.28 14.15 4.06
N ALA A 100 -10.00 13.18 4.63
CA ALA A 100 -10.25 13.14 6.08
C ALA A 100 -8.96 13.00 6.87
N PHE A 101 -8.06 12.08 6.46
CA PHE A 101 -6.77 11.88 7.08
C PHE A 101 -5.94 13.16 7.10
N VAL A 102 -5.75 13.81 5.94
CA VAL A 102 -5.00 15.07 5.83
C VAL A 102 -5.62 16.15 6.70
N THR A 103 -6.95 16.29 6.67
CA THR A 103 -7.65 17.30 7.48
C THR A 103 -7.45 17.07 8.99
N MET A 104 -7.51 15.83 9.45
CA MET A 104 -7.28 15.48 10.86
C MET A 104 -5.82 15.72 11.28
N ALA A 105 -4.86 15.38 10.42
CA ALA A 105 -3.44 15.63 10.68
C ALA A 105 -3.11 17.14 10.73
N GLU A 106 -3.64 17.93 9.80
CA GLU A 106 -3.47 19.38 9.80
C GLU A 106 -4.16 20.05 11.00
N ALA A 107 -5.19 19.42 11.56
CA ALA A 107 -5.86 19.85 12.79
C ALA A 107 -5.15 19.38 14.08
N GLY A 108 -4.06 18.63 13.98
CA GLY A 108 -3.32 18.08 15.13
C GLY A 108 -4.04 16.95 15.86
N GLN A 109 -4.97 16.26 15.18
CA GLN A 109 -5.66 15.08 15.70
C GLN A 109 -4.93 13.77 15.34
N ILE A 110 -3.87 13.86 14.54
CA ILE A 110 -2.95 12.79 14.20
C ILE A 110 -1.55 13.32 14.53
N ASP A 111 -0.77 12.52 15.23
CA ASP A 111 0.59 12.87 15.65
C ASP A 111 1.57 12.89 14.45
N ASP A 112 2.75 13.47 14.67
CA ASP A 112 3.74 13.67 13.61
C ASP A 112 4.32 12.36 13.07
N ALA A 113 4.42 11.30 13.90
CA ALA A 113 4.95 10.01 13.46
C ALA A 113 3.95 9.29 12.56
N THR A 114 2.67 9.23 12.95
CA THR A 114 1.62 8.66 12.09
C THR A 114 1.45 9.44 10.78
N ALA A 115 1.60 10.78 10.84
CA ALA A 115 1.60 11.60 9.64
C ALA A 115 2.79 11.26 8.72
N ALA A 116 3.98 11.03 9.28
CA ALA A 116 5.18 10.64 8.54
C ALA A 116 5.04 9.30 7.82
N GLU A 117 4.47 8.29 8.48
CA GLU A 117 4.20 6.98 7.88
C GLU A 117 3.29 7.06 6.65
N ASN A 118 2.45 8.11 6.61
CA ASN A 118 1.50 8.38 5.54
C ASN A 118 1.88 9.62 4.72
N ALA A 119 3.18 9.96 4.65
CA ALA A 119 3.65 11.18 4.00
C ALA A 119 3.13 11.36 2.56
N SER A 120 2.94 10.25 1.83
CA SER A 120 2.42 10.24 0.46
C SER A 120 1.03 10.86 0.29
N GLN A 121 0.25 10.96 1.37
CA GLN A 121 -1.08 11.57 1.34
C GLN A 121 -1.05 13.11 1.32
N PHE A 122 0.05 13.73 1.76
CA PHE A 122 0.18 15.18 1.75
C PHE A 122 0.63 15.69 0.40
N ALA A 123 0.10 16.85 -0.01
CA ALA A 123 0.52 17.50 -1.24
C ALA A 123 1.96 18.02 -1.16
N GLU A 124 2.67 18.02 -2.29
CA GLU A 124 3.92 18.75 -2.45
C GLU A 124 3.72 20.26 -2.23
N TRP A 125 4.72 20.91 -1.66
CA TRP A 125 4.74 22.35 -1.51
C TRP A 125 4.73 23.03 -2.88
N ALA A 126 3.97 24.12 -2.99
CA ALA A 126 3.81 24.87 -4.23
C ALA A 126 3.68 26.37 -3.94
N TYR A 127 3.95 27.17 -4.97
CA TYR A 127 3.72 28.61 -4.97
C TYR A 127 3.07 29.04 -6.29
N PRO A 128 2.21 30.08 -6.29
CA PRO A 128 1.76 30.88 -5.14
C PRO A 128 0.49 30.29 -4.48
N VAL A 129 0.58 29.83 -3.23
CA VAL A 129 -0.52 29.23 -2.48
C VAL A 129 -0.71 29.93 -1.14
N ALA A 130 -1.96 30.22 -0.75
CA ALA A 130 -2.28 30.75 0.58
C ALA A 130 -2.40 29.59 1.58
N TYR A 131 -1.37 29.41 2.41
CA TYR A 131 -1.34 28.38 3.45
C TYR A 131 -1.95 28.88 4.76
N LYS A 132 -2.57 27.94 5.48
CA LYS A 132 -3.10 28.14 6.82
C LYS A 132 -2.20 27.47 7.84
N THR A 133 -2.14 28.04 9.04
CA THR A 133 -1.48 27.45 10.19
C THR A 133 -1.97 26.01 10.39
N GLY A 134 -1.04 25.07 10.58
CA GLY A 134 -1.32 23.64 10.67
C GLY A 134 -1.24 22.89 9.35
N ALA A 135 -1.28 23.57 8.19
CA ALA A 135 -1.18 22.90 6.89
C ALA A 135 0.13 22.10 6.75
N ILE A 136 0.07 20.86 6.26
CA ILE A 136 1.23 19.96 6.15
C ILE A 136 1.57 19.75 4.68
N ARG A 137 2.81 20.02 4.28
CA ARG A 137 3.27 19.84 2.92
C ARG A 137 4.54 19.02 2.85
N ARG A 138 4.66 18.26 1.77
CA ARG A 138 5.90 17.59 1.39
C ARG A 138 6.84 18.58 0.74
N HIS A 139 8.12 18.48 1.06
CA HIS A 139 9.18 19.19 0.37
C HIS A 139 10.49 18.41 0.51
N GLU A 140 11.14 18.13 -0.62
CA GLU A 140 12.40 17.35 -0.66
C GLU A 140 12.34 16.01 0.10
N GLY A 141 11.19 15.33 0.06
CA GLY A 141 10.98 14.05 0.73
C GLY A 141 10.63 14.14 2.22
N ARG A 142 10.59 15.34 2.80
CA ARG A 142 10.26 15.60 4.21
C ARG A 142 8.89 16.23 4.38
N LEU A 143 8.35 16.14 5.59
CA LEU A 143 7.09 16.80 5.97
C LEU A 143 7.34 18.06 6.78
N TYR A 144 6.65 19.13 6.38
CA TYR A 144 6.69 20.42 7.03
C TYR A 144 5.28 20.89 7.38
N ARG A 145 5.12 21.43 8.60
CA ARG A 145 3.90 22.07 9.07
C ARG A 145 4.03 23.58 9.00
N CYS A 146 3.03 24.23 8.42
CA CYS A 146 2.93 25.68 8.38
C CYS A 146 2.67 26.20 9.80
N VAL A 147 3.51 27.12 10.29
CA VAL A 147 3.41 27.64 11.66
C VAL A 147 2.58 28.92 11.77
N GLN A 148 2.34 29.61 10.65
CA GLN A 148 1.51 30.81 10.59
C GLN A 148 0.91 31.03 9.20
N ASP A 149 -0.30 31.60 9.14
CA ASP A 149 -0.99 31.95 7.91
C ASP A 149 -0.14 32.86 7.01
N HIS A 150 0.08 32.46 5.75
CA HIS A 150 0.84 33.26 4.79
C HIS A 150 0.49 32.87 3.34
N THR A 151 0.97 33.65 2.38
CA THR A 151 0.98 33.27 0.96
C THR A 151 2.42 32.92 0.58
N SER A 152 2.63 31.73 0.01
CA SER A 152 3.97 31.26 -0.36
C SER A 152 4.60 32.12 -1.45
N GLN A 153 5.93 32.22 -1.39
CA GLN A 153 6.78 32.88 -2.37
C GLN A 153 7.85 31.88 -2.83
N GLU A 154 8.42 32.09 -4.01
CA GLU A 154 9.41 31.19 -4.62
C GLU A 154 10.59 30.89 -3.69
N ASN A 155 11.06 31.87 -2.91
CA ASN A 155 12.16 31.73 -1.96
C ASN A 155 11.72 31.44 -0.52
N TRP A 156 10.43 31.19 -0.29
CA TRP A 156 9.87 30.81 1.01
C TRP A 156 9.57 29.31 1.04
N THR A 157 10.55 28.53 0.60
CA THR A 157 10.48 27.07 0.64
C THR A 157 10.48 26.58 2.10
N PRO A 158 9.89 25.41 2.38
CA PRO A 158 9.77 24.91 3.75
C PRO A 158 11.10 24.70 4.49
N ASP A 159 12.17 24.33 3.79
CA ASP A 159 13.52 24.16 4.33
C ASP A 159 14.22 25.50 4.63
N ALA A 160 13.96 26.54 3.83
CA ALA A 160 14.63 27.83 3.93
C ALA A 160 13.92 28.82 4.87
N ALA A 161 12.59 28.69 5.01
CA ALA A 161 11.76 29.64 5.75
C ALA A 161 11.28 29.08 7.11
N ALA A 162 12.20 28.81 8.03
CA ALA A 162 11.93 28.25 9.36
C ALA A 162 10.96 29.08 10.24
N SER A 163 10.72 30.35 9.90
CA SER A 163 9.70 31.18 10.57
C SER A 163 8.27 30.93 10.07
N LEU A 164 8.12 30.27 8.93
CA LEU A 164 6.85 29.95 8.27
C LEU A 164 6.55 28.45 8.27
N TRP A 165 7.59 27.63 8.36
CA TRP A 165 7.52 26.18 8.31
C TRP A 165 8.34 25.54 9.43
N ALA A 166 7.77 24.53 10.07
CA ALA A 166 8.47 23.64 10.98
C ALA A 166 8.58 22.26 10.33
N GLU A 167 9.78 21.71 10.24
CA GLU A 167 9.98 20.31 9.89
C GLU A 167 9.37 19.44 11.00
N ILE A 168 8.47 18.52 10.61
CA ILE A 168 7.78 17.63 11.56
C ILE A 168 8.23 16.18 11.41
N ALA A 169 8.70 15.79 10.23
CA ALA A 169 9.24 14.45 10.02
C ALA A 169 10.11 14.34 8.77
N ASP A 170 11.12 13.49 8.85
CA ASP A 170 11.81 12.89 7.72
C ASP A 170 11.41 11.40 7.68
N PRO A 171 10.51 10.98 6.76
CA PRO A 171 10.05 9.58 6.67
C PRO A 171 11.15 8.56 6.39
N SER A 172 12.35 9.01 5.98
CA SER A 172 13.52 8.15 5.77
C SER A 172 14.43 8.01 7.00
N GLU A 173 14.15 8.76 8.06
CA GLU A 173 14.96 8.76 9.28
C GLU A 173 14.75 7.47 10.08
N GLU A 174 15.85 6.80 10.44
CA GLU A 174 15.81 5.58 11.26
C GLU A 174 15.39 5.86 12.71
N TRP A 175 15.68 7.07 13.21
CA TRP A 175 15.41 7.51 14.57
C TRP A 175 14.48 8.74 14.55
N PRO A 176 13.24 8.59 14.04
CA PRO A 176 12.33 9.71 13.90
C PRO A 176 12.09 10.38 15.24
N LYS A 177 11.87 11.69 15.24
CA LYS A 177 11.58 12.42 16.48
C LYS A 177 10.35 11.84 17.17
N TRP A 178 10.45 11.60 18.48
CA TRP A 178 9.32 11.13 19.27
C TRP A 178 8.17 12.14 19.23
N ALA A 179 6.96 11.63 19.01
CA ALA A 179 5.71 12.37 19.09
C ALA A 179 4.86 11.77 20.20
N GLN A 180 4.24 12.62 21.03
CA GLN A 180 3.34 12.17 22.08
C GLN A 180 2.10 11.51 21.47
N PRO A 181 1.82 10.23 21.75
CA PRO A 181 0.60 9.60 21.27
C PRO A 181 -0.65 10.29 21.83
N ILE A 182 -1.62 10.50 20.96
CA ILE A 182 -2.94 11.11 21.17
C ILE A 182 -3.98 10.02 21.47
N GLY A 183 -3.73 8.76 21.08
CA GLY A 183 -4.61 7.62 21.32
C GLY A 183 -3.89 6.28 21.42
N ALA A 184 -4.64 5.21 21.21
CA ALA A 184 -4.09 3.84 21.18
C ALA A 184 -3.60 3.43 19.78
N HIS A 185 -4.01 4.16 18.75
CA HIS A 185 -3.72 3.82 17.35
C HIS A 185 -2.35 4.31 16.89
N ASP A 186 -1.76 5.25 17.64
CA ASP A 186 -0.46 5.87 17.46
C ASP A 186 0.51 5.52 18.61
N ALA A 187 0.16 4.51 19.41
CA ALA A 187 1.04 4.01 20.45
C ALA A 187 2.20 3.20 19.83
N TYR A 188 3.40 3.37 20.36
CA TYR A 188 4.60 2.72 19.83
C TYR A 188 4.62 1.21 20.16
N SER A 189 4.94 0.38 19.18
CA SER A 189 5.15 -1.06 19.37
C SER A 189 6.50 -1.35 20.06
N ALA A 190 6.66 -2.57 20.59
CA ALA A 190 7.97 -3.01 21.10
C ALA A 190 8.99 -3.01 19.96
N GLY A 191 10.20 -2.51 20.24
CA GLY A 191 11.27 -2.35 19.25
C GLY A 191 11.17 -1.07 18.40
N ALA A 192 10.12 -0.25 18.55
CA ALA A 192 10.03 1.04 17.86
C ALA A 192 11.20 1.95 18.25
N LYS A 193 11.74 2.68 17.27
CA LYS A 193 12.91 3.55 17.43
C LYS A 193 12.50 5.01 17.32
N VAL A 194 12.97 5.85 18.24
CA VAL A 194 12.73 7.29 18.20
C VAL A 194 13.95 8.09 18.69
N SER A 195 14.03 9.35 18.29
CA SER A 195 14.93 10.34 18.90
C SER A 195 14.17 11.27 19.85
N HIS A 196 14.75 11.50 21.02
CA HIS A 196 14.19 12.42 22.01
C HIS A 196 15.31 13.03 22.87
N SER A 197 15.28 14.36 23.04
CA SER A 197 16.32 15.11 23.78
C SER A 197 17.75 14.78 23.33
N GLU A 198 17.99 14.81 22.01
CA GLU A 198 19.28 14.49 21.35
C GLU A 198 19.79 13.05 21.55
N LYS A 199 18.97 12.18 22.15
CA LYS A 199 19.28 10.76 22.39
C LYS A 199 18.40 9.86 21.54
N LYS A 200 18.85 8.63 21.35
CA LYS A 200 18.14 7.57 20.62
C LYS A 200 17.53 6.58 21.60
N TRP A 201 16.32 6.09 21.31
CA TRP A 201 15.54 5.27 22.23
C TRP A 201 14.82 4.16 21.49
N THR A 202 14.84 2.95 22.07
CA THR A 202 14.05 1.81 21.59
C THR A 202 12.94 1.50 22.59
N SER A 203 11.71 1.32 22.12
CA SER A 203 10.57 0.96 22.97
C SER A 203 10.71 -0.49 23.45
N ASP A 204 10.50 -0.73 24.74
CA ASP A 204 10.57 -2.07 25.35
C ASP A 204 9.20 -2.77 25.36
N LEU A 205 8.12 -2.05 25.04
CA LEU A 205 6.74 -2.47 25.25
C LEU A 205 5.89 -2.27 24.00
N ASP A 206 4.90 -3.12 23.81
CA ASP A 206 3.81 -2.87 22.87
C ASP A 206 2.83 -1.85 23.43
N ASN A 207 2.28 -1.00 22.55
CA ASN A 207 1.36 0.09 22.89
C ASN A 207 1.98 1.11 23.89
N ASN A 208 3.25 1.43 23.73
CA ASN A 208 3.95 2.39 24.54
C ASN A 208 3.52 3.83 24.21
N VAL A 209 2.97 4.53 25.21
CA VAL A 209 2.48 5.92 25.13
C VAL A 209 3.30 6.89 25.98
N TRP A 210 4.33 6.40 26.66
CA TRP A 210 5.14 7.18 27.59
C TRP A 210 6.28 7.88 26.85
N GLU A 211 6.75 9.00 27.42
CA GLU A 211 7.89 9.75 26.88
C GLU A 211 9.22 8.99 27.11
N PRO A 212 10.14 8.98 26.12
CA PRO A 212 11.46 8.38 26.29
C PRO A 212 12.25 9.00 27.44
N GLY A 213 12.81 8.14 28.28
CA GLY A 213 13.47 8.51 29.54
C GLY A 213 12.55 8.46 30.78
N VAL A 214 11.24 8.26 30.60
CA VAL A 214 10.30 8.05 31.72
C VAL A 214 10.09 6.57 32.01
N TYR A 215 9.52 5.82 31.06
CA TYR A 215 9.18 4.42 31.25
C TYR A 215 9.02 3.68 29.91
N GLY A 216 9.43 2.41 29.86
CA GLY A 216 9.22 1.55 28.69
C GLY A 216 10.14 1.84 27.50
N TRP A 217 11.25 2.55 27.73
CA TRP A 217 12.25 2.86 26.71
C TRP A 217 13.65 2.53 27.19
N THR A 218 14.44 1.94 26.31
CA THR A 218 15.89 1.74 26.47
C THR A 218 16.65 2.76 25.63
N GLU A 219 17.53 3.54 26.27
CA GLU A 219 18.43 4.47 25.57
C GLU A 219 19.44 3.68 24.73
N VAL A 220 19.53 4.00 23.45
CA VAL A 220 20.56 3.46 22.55
C VAL A 220 21.77 4.39 22.61
N LYS A 221 22.80 3.92 23.33
CA LYS A 221 24.05 4.64 23.46
C LYS A 221 24.89 4.51 22.19
N ASP A 222 25.31 5.64 21.62
CA ASP A 222 26.28 5.65 20.51
C ASP A 222 27.69 5.38 21.07
N LEU A 223 28.13 4.13 20.95
CA LEU A 223 29.42 3.69 21.47
C LEU A 223 30.61 4.25 20.65
N ASP A 224 30.39 4.61 19.37
CA ASP A 224 31.47 5.06 18.49
C ASP A 224 31.98 6.46 18.89
N VAL A 225 31.10 7.29 19.45
CA VAL A 225 31.44 8.65 19.90
C VAL A 225 32.01 8.72 21.32
N MET A 226 31.87 7.66 22.12
CA MET A 226 32.34 7.63 23.52
C MET A 226 33.87 7.67 23.65
N THR A 227 34.35 8.23 24.77
CA THR A 227 35.75 8.17 25.19
C THR A 227 36.11 6.78 25.72
N VAL A 228 37.42 6.49 25.84
CA VAL A 228 37.90 5.23 26.44
C VAL A 228 37.44 5.06 27.89
N ALA A 229 37.30 6.15 28.64
CA ALA A 229 36.83 6.11 30.02
C ALA A 229 35.35 5.71 30.07
N GLU A 230 34.51 6.35 29.27
CA GLU A 230 33.07 6.06 29.18
C GLU A 230 32.80 4.64 28.68
N LEU A 231 33.56 4.16 27.68
CA LEU A 231 33.44 2.77 27.20
C LEU A 231 33.81 1.75 28.29
N LYS A 232 34.80 2.06 29.14
CA LYS A 232 35.18 1.19 30.26
C LYS A 232 34.11 1.17 31.34
N GLU A 233 33.51 2.32 31.63
CA GLU A 233 32.37 2.43 32.55
C GLU A 233 31.17 1.65 32.01
N TYR A 234 30.82 1.84 30.74
CA TYR A 234 29.77 1.09 30.05
C TYR A 234 29.98 -0.42 30.10
N ALA A 235 31.20 -0.89 29.80
CA ALA A 235 31.54 -2.31 29.88
C ALA A 235 31.40 -2.83 31.32
N SER A 236 31.78 -2.04 32.32
CA SER A 236 31.62 -2.41 33.73
C SER A 236 30.16 -2.50 34.14
N GLU A 237 29.31 -1.54 33.72
CA GLU A 237 27.86 -1.55 33.97
C GLU A 237 27.17 -2.78 33.36
N ASN A 238 27.64 -3.22 32.18
CA ASN A 238 27.08 -4.33 31.43
C ASN A 238 27.80 -5.68 31.67
N GLY A 239 28.75 -5.74 32.61
CA GLY A 239 29.47 -6.98 32.96
C GLY A 239 30.39 -7.52 31.86
N ILE A 240 30.86 -6.67 30.94
CA ILE A 240 31.72 -7.01 29.81
C ILE A 240 33.19 -6.95 30.25
N ALA A 241 33.91 -8.07 30.12
CA ALA A 241 35.31 -8.15 30.49
C ALA A 241 36.23 -7.57 29.39
N LEU A 242 36.97 -6.49 29.72
CA LEU A 242 37.91 -5.82 28.80
C LEU A 242 39.39 -6.23 29.03
N THR A 243 39.65 -7.42 29.56
CA THR A 243 40.98 -7.81 30.08
C THR A 243 42.12 -7.55 29.09
N GLY A 244 43.02 -6.62 29.46
CA GLY A 244 44.21 -6.27 28.67
C GLY A 244 43.99 -5.24 27.56
N LEU A 245 42.74 -4.81 27.32
CA LEU A 245 42.41 -3.87 26.25
C LEU A 245 42.64 -2.42 26.69
N THR A 246 43.37 -1.67 25.87
CA THR A 246 43.70 -0.26 26.16
C THR A 246 43.37 0.69 25.01
N LEU A 247 43.32 0.18 23.77
CA LEU A 247 42.94 0.97 22.60
C LEU A 247 41.42 1.10 22.52
N LYS A 248 40.94 2.29 22.14
CA LYS A 248 39.50 2.58 21.95
C LYS A 248 38.86 1.56 21.00
N ALA A 249 39.52 1.27 19.89
CA ALA A 249 39.01 0.35 18.88
C ALA A 249 38.80 -1.08 19.42
N ASP A 250 39.75 -1.60 20.20
CA ASP A 250 39.66 -2.96 20.74
C ASP A 250 38.58 -3.06 21.83
N ILE A 251 38.48 -2.05 22.70
CA ILE A 251 37.44 -1.96 23.73
C ILE A 251 36.06 -1.91 23.09
N LEU A 252 35.89 -1.04 22.09
CA LEU A 252 34.65 -0.88 21.34
C LEU A 252 34.26 -2.17 20.62
N ALA A 253 35.20 -2.86 19.97
CA ALA A 253 34.96 -4.14 19.31
C ALA A 253 34.52 -5.23 20.30
N ALA A 254 35.13 -5.28 21.48
CA ALA A 254 34.75 -6.21 22.53
C ALA A 254 33.32 -5.94 23.05
N ILE A 255 32.95 -4.68 23.24
CA ILE A 255 31.60 -4.29 23.67
C ILE A 255 30.56 -4.65 22.60
N LYS A 256 30.77 -4.23 21.34
CA LYS A 256 29.86 -4.54 20.22
C LYS A 256 29.65 -6.05 20.04
N THR A 257 30.72 -6.84 20.19
CA THR A 257 30.65 -8.31 20.12
C THR A 257 29.80 -8.90 21.26
N ALA A 258 29.91 -8.37 22.47
CA ALA A 258 29.15 -8.85 23.62
C ALA A 258 27.65 -8.52 23.54
N GLU A 259 27.28 -7.42 22.89
CA GLU A 259 25.87 -7.01 22.69
C GLU A 259 25.17 -7.72 21.52
N GLY A 260 25.89 -8.51 20.73
CA GLY A 260 25.33 -9.12 19.51
C GLY A 260 25.07 -8.12 18.39
N VAL A 261 25.59 -6.89 18.49
CA VAL A 261 25.55 -5.88 17.44
C VAL A 261 26.70 -6.17 16.48
N THR A 262 26.46 -6.96 15.43
CA THR A 262 27.45 -7.15 14.36
C THR A 262 27.73 -5.82 13.67
N ALA A 263 29.02 -5.48 13.57
CA ALA A 263 29.55 -4.26 12.97
C ALA A 263 29.11 -4.03 11.52
#